data_AF-A0A2D9KQQ0-F1
#
_entry.id   AF-A0A2D9KQQ0-F1
#
_cell.length_a   1.000
_cell.length_b   1.000
_cell.length_c   1.000
_cell.angle_alpha   90.00
_cell.angle_beta   90.00
_cell.angle_gamma   90.00
#
_symmetry.space_group_name_H-M   'P 1'
#
loop_
_entity.id
_entity.type
_entity.pdbx_description
1 polymer ?
#
loop_
_entity_poly.entity_id
_entity_poly.type
_entity_poly.pdbx_seq_one_letter_code
_entity_poly.pdbx_strand_id
1 'polypeptide(L)'
;MTKQRLESCVTLSKFLTTLFFLFCAAYHASADVELEGVDLIKIPALKAVQRTRESDVKALIYHSMGTSLKKSIEILTGKAGYTVSTHYFIPAVSGREFLEKMEIEHELNYPDRIPVVELVSPENVAFHAGNSAWKGVTKERMNDESLGIEVHCPGYANGLEDADRWDFDVFVPFNKSQKLTIKTLTMYLRDKFKIELFLAHSSIAPGRKTDPGPFFFWEDLKQLETVKLVDERKIIADASLRKKALGELFRKAKDVLTEIGFVISDDEDREGVYLLRYIDSYFLQFDPFYWRQKNESGCIFRDVDTREKIIRLLEGAKTIVG
;
A
#
# COMPACT_ATOMS: atom_id res chain seq x y z
N MET A 1 -48.26 21.51 -36.84
CA MET A 1 -47.46 20.31 -36.50
C MET A 1 -46.22 20.74 -35.72
N THR A 2 -46.46 21.31 -34.54
CA THR A 2 -45.50 22.12 -33.80
C THR A 2 -45.91 22.08 -32.32
N LYS A 3 -44.91 22.10 -31.43
CA LYS A 3 -44.96 21.99 -29.95
C LYS A 3 -45.06 20.60 -29.29
N GLN A 4 -45.79 19.63 -29.82
CA GLN A 4 -46.03 18.38 -29.05
C GLN A 4 -44.87 17.37 -29.01
N ARG A 5 -43.83 17.53 -29.85
CA ARG A 5 -42.65 16.63 -29.88
C ARG A 5 -41.45 17.10 -29.05
N LEU A 6 -41.41 18.34 -28.58
CA LEU A 6 -40.32 18.83 -27.72
C LEU A 6 -40.57 18.58 -26.23
N GLU A 7 -41.82 18.55 -25.78
CA GLU A 7 -42.15 18.31 -24.37
C GLU A 7 -41.92 16.86 -23.93
N SER A 8 -42.04 15.89 -24.86
CA SER A 8 -41.77 14.47 -24.60
C SER A 8 -40.26 14.15 -24.47
N CYS A 9 -39.38 15.02 -25.00
CA CYS A 9 -37.94 14.80 -24.93
C CYS A 9 -37.35 15.34 -23.61
N VAL A 10 -37.96 16.39 -23.03
CA VAL A 10 -37.50 16.99 -21.76
C VAL A 10 -38.00 16.20 -20.53
N THR A 11 -39.16 15.53 -20.64
CA THR A 11 -39.68 14.66 -19.57
C THR A 11 -38.92 13.33 -19.47
N LEU A 12 -38.49 12.73 -20.58
CA LEU A 12 -37.66 11.52 -20.57
C LEU A 12 -36.27 11.77 -19.94
N SER A 13 -35.66 12.93 -20.21
CA SER A 13 -34.36 13.30 -19.65
C SER A 13 -34.39 13.53 -18.14
N LYS A 14 -35.52 14.00 -17.58
CA LYS A 14 -35.69 14.16 -16.13
C LYS A 14 -36.00 12.82 -15.44
N PHE A 15 -36.73 11.92 -16.10
CA PHE A 15 -36.95 10.57 -15.56
C PHE A 15 -35.67 9.73 -15.52
N LEU A 16 -34.80 9.85 -16.54
CA LEU A 16 -33.51 9.15 -16.57
C LEU A 16 -32.50 9.68 -15.55
N THR A 17 -32.45 10.98 -15.28
CA THR A 17 -31.56 11.52 -14.23
C THR A 17 -32.07 11.20 -12.83
N THR A 18 -33.39 11.21 -12.58
CA THR A 18 -33.93 10.80 -11.28
C THR A 18 -33.77 9.29 -11.03
N LEU A 19 -33.84 8.44 -12.06
CA LEU A 19 -33.57 7.00 -11.93
C LEU A 19 -32.08 6.69 -11.70
N PHE A 20 -31.17 7.49 -12.29
CA PHE A 20 -29.72 7.36 -12.04
C PHE A 20 -29.34 7.81 -10.62
N PHE A 21 -29.98 8.85 -10.09
CA PHE A 21 -29.78 9.28 -8.70
C PHE A 21 -30.43 8.34 -7.67
N LEU A 22 -31.53 7.66 -8.02
CA LEU A 22 -32.13 6.63 -7.14
C LEU A 22 -31.32 5.33 -7.11
N PHE A 23 -30.54 5.00 -8.16
CA PHE A 23 -29.60 3.87 -8.11
C PHE A 23 -28.31 4.19 -7.34
N CYS A 24 -27.90 5.46 -7.24
CA CYS A 24 -26.74 5.86 -6.44
C CYS A 24 -27.05 6.15 -4.96
N ALA A 25 -28.32 6.33 -4.57
CA ALA A 25 -28.68 6.72 -3.20
C ALA A 25 -29.29 5.59 -2.33
N ALA A 26 -29.44 4.38 -2.87
CA ALA A 26 -30.07 3.24 -2.15
C ALA A 26 -29.16 2.02 -1.97
N TYR A 27 -27.83 2.17 -2.05
CA TYR A 27 -26.87 1.15 -1.60
C TYR A 27 -26.35 1.48 -0.19
N HIS A 28 -27.28 1.73 0.73
CA HIS A 28 -27.03 1.71 2.17
C HIS A 28 -27.79 0.53 2.77
N ALA A 29 -27.36 -0.66 2.38
CA ALA A 29 -27.64 -1.89 3.09
C ALA A 29 -26.30 -2.62 3.24
N SER A 30 -25.93 -2.95 4.47
CA SER A 30 -24.82 -3.84 4.80
C SER A 30 -25.15 -5.27 4.32
N ALA A 31 -25.16 -5.47 3.00
CA ALA A 31 -24.89 -6.78 2.46
C ALA A 31 -23.41 -7.03 2.73
N ASP A 32 -23.10 -8.11 3.45
CA ASP A 32 -21.73 -8.60 3.55
C ASP A 32 -21.20 -8.75 2.13
N VAL A 33 -20.38 -7.79 1.69
CA VAL A 33 -19.72 -7.85 0.38
C VAL A 33 -18.79 -9.04 0.46
N GLU A 34 -19.17 -10.20 -0.04
CA GLU A 34 -18.26 -11.33 -0.04
C GLU A 34 -17.04 -11.03 -0.93
N LEU A 35 -15.89 -11.63 -0.59
CA LEU A 35 -14.66 -11.48 -1.35
C LEU A 35 -14.79 -12.24 -2.68
N GLU A 36 -15.45 -11.62 -3.66
CA GLU A 36 -15.89 -12.28 -4.88
C GLU A 36 -14.71 -12.87 -5.67
N GLY A 37 -14.82 -14.15 -6.03
CA GLY A 37 -13.85 -14.82 -6.89
C GLY A 37 -12.50 -15.14 -6.23
N VAL A 38 -12.40 -15.05 -4.91
CA VAL A 38 -11.17 -15.32 -4.15
C VAL A 38 -11.52 -16.13 -2.89
N ASP A 39 -10.84 -17.25 -2.69
CA ASP A 39 -11.00 -18.04 -1.47
C ASP A 39 -10.34 -17.33 -0.27
N LEU A 40 -11.03 -17.32 0.87
CA LEU A 40 -10.53 -16.83 2.15
C LEU A 40 -10.22 -18.00 3.08
N ILE A 41 -8.93 -18.30 3.26
CA ILE A 41 -8.44 -19.37 4.13
C ILE A 41 -8.12 -18.75 5.50
N LYS A 42 -8.77 -19.20 6.56
CA LYS A 42 -8.49 -18.72 7.93
C LYS A 42 -7.53 -19.67 8.64
N ILE A 43 -6.36 -19.15 9.04
CA ILE A 43 -5.36 -19.91 9.81
C ILE A 43 -5.04 -19.10 11.06
N PRO A 44 -5.34 -19.59 12.27
CA PRO A 44 -5.05 -18.84 13.49
C PRO A 44 -3.55 -18.55 13.66
N ALA A 45 -3.17 -17.27 13.77
CA ALA A 45 -1.83 -16.85 14.21
C ALA A 45 -1.74 -16.71 15.75
N LEU A 46 -0.59 -16.24 16.26
CA LEU A 46 -0.36 -15.97 17.69
C LEU A 46 -1.42 -15.04 18.31
N LYS A 47 -1.47 -15.04 19.65
CA LYS A 47 -2.32 -14.17 20.50
C LYS A 47 -2.47 -12.77 19.90
N ALA A 48 -3.69 -12.47 19.48
CA ALA A 48 -4.05 -11.16 18.98
C ALA A 48 -4.71 -10.36 20.12
N VAL A 49 -4.43 -9.07 20.19
CA VAL A 49 -5.09 -8.17 21.13
C VAL A 49 -6.39 -7.73 20.50
N GLN A 50 -7.52 -7.87 21.20
CA GLN A 50 -8.80 -7.42 20.69
C GLN A 50 -8.76 -5.92 20.42
N ARG A 51 -9.18 -5.52 19.22
CA ARG A 51 -9.30 -4.12 18.86
C ARG A 51 -10.46 -3.52 19.67
N THR A 52 -10.29 -2.28 20.12
CA THR A 52 -11.34 -1.62 20.92
C THR A 52 -12.61 -1.37 20.11
N ARG A 53 -12.48 -1.04 18.81
CA ARG A 53 -13.59 -0.93 17.84
C ARG A 53 -13.10 -1.21 16.41
N GLU A 54 -13.91 -1.89 15.60
CA GLU A 54 -13.62 -2.11 14.17
C GLU A 54 -13.64 -0.84 13.33
N SER A 55 -14.49 0.13 13.69
CA SER A 55 -14.61 1.43 13.01
C SER A 55 -13.35 2.31 13.13
N ASP A 56 -12.37 1.90 13.92
CA ASP A 56 -11.13 2.65 14.15
C ASP A 56 -10.04 2.31 13.13
N VAL A 57 -10.29 1.36 12.21
CA VAL A 57 -9.37 1.04 11.11
C VAL A 57 -9.39 2.15 10.07
N LYS A 58 -8.26 2.84 9.90
CA LYS A 58 -8.11 3.99 8.99
C LYS A 58 -7.18 3.70 7.82
N ALA A 59 -6.34 2.67 7.91
CA ALA A 59 -5.31 2.40 6.93
C ALA A 59 -5.19 0.92 6.53
N LEU A 60 -4.88 0.67 5.26
CA LEU A 60 -4.23 -0.56 4.80
C LEU A 60 -2.73 -0.30 4.65
N ILE A 61 -1.92 -1.21 5.21
CA ILE A 61 -0.47 -1.15 5.13
C ILE A 61 0.03 -2.37 4.39
N TYR A 62 0.73 -2.14 3.28
CA TYR A 62 1.23 -3.19 2.41
C TYR A 62 2.70 -3.49 2.72
N HIS A 63 3.01 -4.79 2.75
CA HIS A 63 4.32 -5.35 3.04
C HIS A 63 4.70 -6.37 1.97
N SER A 64 5.99 -6.67 1.87
CA SER A 64 6.53 -7.70 0.99
C SER A 64 7.49 -8.59 1.77
N MET A 65 7.27 -9.91 1.70
CA MET A 65 8.10 -10.89 2.37
C MET A 65 8.94 -11.71 1.39
N GLY A 66 10.25 -11.66 1.57
CA GLY A 66 11.23 -12.34 0.70
C GLY A 66 11.40 -13.85 0.92
N THR A 67 11.02 -14.36 2.09
CA THR A 67 11.37 -15.72 2.54
C THR A 67 10.64 -16.82 1.77
N SER A 68 11.03 -18.08 1.99
CA SER A 68 10.25 -19.23 1.49
C SER A 68 8.83 -19.23 2.07
N LEU A 69 7.87 -19.83 1.33
CA LEU A 69 6.45 -19.81 1.71
C LEU A 69 6.23 -20.35 3.14
N LYS A 70 6.86 -21.49 3.45
CA LYS A 70 6.78 -22.12 4.78
C LYS A 70 7.35 -21.22 5.85
N LYS A 71 8.54 -20.65 5.61
CA LYS A 71 9.18 -19.75 6.57
C LYS A 71 8.36 -18.48 6.80
N SER A 72 7.73 -17.93 5.76
CA SER A 72 6.83 -16.77 5.88
C SER A 72 5.69 -17.06 6.85
N ILE A 73 4.98 -18.18 6.66
CA ILE A 73 3.88 -18.58 7.54
C ILE A 73 4.38 -18.86 8.97
N GLU A 74 5.53 -19.53 9.13
CA GLU A 74 6.10 -19.78 10.46
C GLU A 74 6.47 -18.50 11.20
N ILE A 75 7.00 -17.48 10.50
CA ILE A 75 7.28 -16.16 11.08
C ILE A 75 6.00 -15.48 11.52
N LEU A 76 5.01 -15.38 10.62
CA LEU A 76 3.77 -14.62 10.85
C LEU A 76 2.80 -15.29 11.84
N THR A 77 2.96 -16.61 12.04
CA THR A 77 2.22 -17.40 13.04
C THR A 77 3.03 -17.63 14.32
N GLY A 78 4.24 -17.05 14.42
CA GLY A 78 5.10 -17.13 15.59
C GLY A 78 5.82 -18.45 15.83
N LYS A 79 5.59 -19.47 14.98
CA LYS A 79 6.28 -20.77 15.06
C LYS A 79 7.80 -20.65 14.88
N ALA A 80 8.27 -19.60 14.19
CA ALA A 80 9.69 -19.30 14.05
C ALA A 80 10.28 -18.47 15.23
N GLY A 81 9.53 -18.25 16.32
CA GLY A 81 9.99 -17.51 17.51
C GLY A 81 9.93 -15.99 17.40
N TYR A 82 9.38 -15.45 16.32
CA TYR A 82 9.14 -14.01 16.14
C TYR A 82 7.78 -13.60 16.70
N THR A 83 7.66 -12.33 17.09
CA THR A 83 6.43 -11.74 17.62
C THR A 83 5.69 -10.87 16.58
N VAL A 84 6.04 -10.98 15.30
CA VAL A 84 5.38 -10.24 14.22
C VAL A 84 4.23 -11.03 13.64
N SER A 85 3.19 -10.34 13.16
CA SER A 85 2.04 -10.94 12.50
C SER A 85 1.44 -9.96 11.51
N THR A 86 0.51 -10.43 10.68
CA THR A 86 -0.26 -9.61 9.74
C THR A 86 -1.72 -10.06 9.77
N HIS A 87 -2.64 -9.24 9.24
CA HIS A 87 -4.04 -9.67 9.15
C HIS A 87 -4.22 -10.61 7.97
N TYR A 88 -3.66 -10.22 6.81
CA TYR A 88 -3.79 -10.98 5.57
C TYR A 88 -2.43 -11.30 4.96
N PHE A 89 -2.29 -12.51 4.45
CA PHE A 89 -1.15 -12.97 3.68
C PHE A 89 -1.59 -13.40 2.28
N ILE A 90 -0.87 -12.96 1.25
CA ILE A 90 -1.14 -13.29 -0.15
C ILE A 90 0.01 -14.14 -0.70
N PRO A 91 -0.16 -15.46 -0.87
CA PRO A 91 0.90 -16.32 -1.40
C PRO A 91 1.22 -16.00 -2.86
N ALA A 92 2.40 -16.42 -3.32
CA ALA A 92 2.78 -16.37 -4.73
C ALA A 92 2.25 -17.57 -5.55
N VAL A 93 1.55 -18.50 -4.90
CA VAL A 93 1.08 -19.78 -5.44
C VAL A 93 -0.45 -19.88 -5.38
N SER A 94 -1.02 -20.79 -6.17
CA SER A 94 -2.46 -21.08 -6.17
C SER A 94 -2.95 -21.62 -4.82
N GLY A 95 -4.26 -21.59 -4.58
CA GLY A 95 -4.86 -22.12 -3.36
C GLY A 95 -4.59 -23.60 -3.17
N ARG A 96 -4.72 -24.40 -4.23
CA ARG A 96 -4.39 -25.84 -4.19
C ARG A 96 -2.95 -26.06 -3.76
N GLU A 97 -2.02 -25.38 -4.40
CA GLU A 97 -0.59 -25.51 -4.09
C GLU A 97 -0.24 -24.99 -2.69
N PHE A 98 -0.91 -23.92 -2.24
CA PHE A 98 -0.75 -23.41 -0.88
C PHE A 98 -1.17 -24.44 0.17
N LEU A 99 -2.36 -25.04 0.03
CA LEU A 99 -2.87 -26.05 0.95
C LEU A 99 -1.97 -27.30 0.97
N GLU A 100 -1.52 -27.75 -0.20
CA GLU A 100 -0.58 -28.88 -0.33
C GLU A 100 0.74 -28.60 0.39
N LYS A 101 1.37 -27.44 0.12
CA LYS A 101 2.67 -27.09 0.72
C LYS A 101 2.60 -26.86 2.24
N MET A 102 1.47 -26.36 2.74
CA MET A 102 1.27 -26.06 4.15
C MET A 102 0.63 -27.21 4.93
N GLU A 103 0.22 -28.30 4.25
CA GLU A 103 -0.46 -29.45 4.85
C GLU A 103 -1.75 -29.04 5.57
N ILE A 104 -2.58 -28.22 4.91
CA ILE A 104 -3.83 -27.67 5.48
C ILE A 104 -5.03 -28.27 4.73
N GLU A 105 -5.99 -28.80 5.49
CA GLU A 105 -7.29 -29.21 4.95
C GLU A 105 -8.24 -28.01 4.92
N HIS A 106 -8.65 -27.62 3.71
CA HIS A 106 -9.63 -26.55 3.48
C HIS A 106 -10.31 -26.76 2.13
N GLU A 107 -11.62 -26.48 2.04
CA GLU A 107 -12.35 -26.55 0.77
C GLU A 107 -12.17 -25.26 -0.02
N LEU A 108 -11.84 -25.37 -1.31
CA LEU A 108 -11.61 -24.22 -2.19
C LEU A 108 -12.68 -24.15 -3.28
N ASN A 109 -13.29 -22.98 -3.43
CA ASN A 109 -14.19 -22.70 -4.56
C ASN A 109 -13.40 -22.37 -5.82
N TYR A 110 -12.20 -21.82 -5.68
CA TYR A 110 -11.33 -21.35 -6.76
C TYR A 110 -9.91 -21.91 -6.61
N PRO A 111 -9.72 -23.25 -6.68
CA PRO A 111 -8.46 -23.91 -6.32
C PRO A 111 -7.24 -23.45 -7.13
N ASP A 112 -7.44 -23.01 -8.37
CA ASP A 112 -6.36 -22.55 -9.27
C ASP A 112 -6.09 -21.03 -9.17
N ARG A 113 -6.84 -20.29 -8.32
CA ARG A 113 -6.61 -18.87 -8.06
C ARG A 113 -5.73 -18.68 -6.82
N ILE A 114 -5.14 -17.49 -6.67
CA ILE A 114 -4.39 -17.13 -5.48
C ILE A 114 -5.39 -16.76 -4.37
N PRO A 115 -5.36 -17.45 -3.22
CA PRO A 115 -6.27 -17.19 -2.11
C PRO A 115 -5.82 -15.97 -1.31
N VAL A 116 -6.69 -15.52 -0.41
CA VAL A 116 -6.33 -14.68 0.73
C VAL A 116 -6.23 -15.57 1.96
N VAL A 117 -5.13 -15.45 2.70
CA VAL A 117 -4.95 -16.15 3.97
C VAL A 117 -5.13 -15.15 5.11
N GLU A 118 -6.18 -15.30 5.91
CA GLU A 118 -6.39 -14.51 7.13
C GLU A 118 -5.64 -15.16 8.28
N LEU A 119 -4.66 -14.44 8.83
CA LEU A 119 -3.83 -14.88 9.96
C LEU A 119 -4.30 -14.28 11.28
N VAL A 120 -4.75 -13.03 11.23
CA VAL A 120 -5.33 -12.31 12.37
C VAL A 120 -6.64 -11.70 11.90
N SER A 121 -7.74 -12.01 12.61
CA SER A 121 -9.04 -11.38 12.33
C SER A 121 -8.91 -9.85 12.37
N PRO A 122 -9.57 -9.10 11.47
CA PRO A 122 -9.54 -7.64 11.49
C PRO A 122 -10.09 -7.02 12.79
N GLU A 123 -10.87 -7.80 13.56
CA GLU A 123 -11.32 -7.44 14.92
C GLU A 123 -10.21 -7.41 15.96
N ASN A 124 -9.03 -7.93 15.64
CA ASN A 124 -7.87 -7.92 16.49
C ASN A 124 -6.74 -7.11 15.85
N VAL A 125 -5.75 -6.74 16.66
CA VAL A 125 -4.54 -6.04 16.25
C VAL A 125 -3.46 -7.05 15.88
N ALA A 126 -2.97 -6.98 14.63
CA ALA A 126 -1.76 -7.66 14.20
C ALA A 126 -0.51 -6.76 14.38
N PHE A 127 0.66 -7.37 14.59
CA PHE A 127 1.92 -6.68 14.82
C PHE A 127 2.77 -6.59 13.55
N HIS A 128 2.38 -5.70 12.63
CA HIS A 128 3.02 -5.56 11.31
C HIS A 128 3.74 -4.23 11.11
N ALA A 129 3.21 -3.11 11.61
CA ALA A 129 3.74 -1.76 11.35
C ALA A 129 4.97 -1.44 12.21
N GLY A 130 4.99 -1.92 13.46
CA GLY A 130 6.06 -1.63 14.43
C GLY A 130 6.23 -0.13 14.68
N ASN A 131 7.46 0.31 14.97
CA ASN A 131 7.77 1.73 15.19
C ASN A 131 7.58 2.56 13.90
N SER A 132 6.43 3.22 13.76
CA SER A 132 5.98 3.84 12.51
C SER A 132 5.04 5.03 12.76
N ALA A 133 4.90 5.96 11.83
CA ALA A 133 4.01 7.11 12.00
C ALA A 133 3.50 7.65 10.66
N TRP A 134 2.29 8.19 10.65
CA TRP A 134 1.68 8.80 9.47
C TRP A 134 0.61 9.83 9.85
N LYS A 135 0.63 11.03 9.25
CA LYS A 135 -0.37 12.11 9.48
C LYS A 135 -0.70 12.36 10.97
N GLY A 136 0.31 12.31 11.84
CA GLY A 136 0.14 12.50 13.28
C GLY A 136 -0.36 11.27 14.06
N VAL A 137 -0.62 10.15 13.39
CA VAL A 137 -0.77 8.83 14.03
C VAL A 137 0.61 8.34 14.45
N THR A 138 0.78 8.05 15.74
CA THR A 138 2.07 7.70 16.35
C THR A 138 2.36 6.20 16.29
N LYS A 139 3.60 5.84 16.66
CA LYS A 139 4.13 4.47 16.71
C LYS A 139 3.31 3.49 17.51
N GLU A 140 2.61 3.95 18.53
CA GLU A 140 1.74 3.12 19.35
C GLU A 140 0.45 2.76 18.62
N ARG A 141 -0.02 3.63 17.72
CA ARG A 141 -1.36 3.54 17.13
C ARG A 141 -1.38 2.95 15.73
N MET A 142 -0.26 2.88 15.03
CA MET A 142 -0.25 2.40 13.65
C MET A 142 -0.74 0.96 13.51
N ASN A 143 -0.35 0.04 14.41
CA ASN A 143 -0.95 -1.32 14.42
C ASN A 143 -2.45 -1.27 14.79
N ASP A 144 -2.82 -0.44 15.75
CA ASP A 144 -4.18 -0.34 16.29
C ASP A 144 -5.20 0.26 15.31
N GLU A 145 -4.75 1.05 14.34
CA GLU A 145 -5.61 1.77 13.38
C GLU A 145 -5.44 1.27 11.94
N SER A 146 -4.80 0.12 11.75
CA SER A 146 -4.58 -0.41 10.41
C SER A 146 -4.74 -1.91 10.29
N LEU A 147 -4.87 -2.34 9.03
CA LEU A 147 -4.77 -3.73 8.63
C LEU A 147 -3.53 -3.93 7.74
N GLY A 148 -2.61 -4.76 8.21
CA GLY A 148 -1.48 -5.28 7.42
C GLY A 148 -1.91 -6.30 6.37
N ILE A 149 -1.37 -6.13 5.15
CA ILE A 149 -1.40 -7.11 4.06
C ILE A 149 0.04 -7.45 3.71
N GLU A 150 0.44 -8.69 3.98
CA GLU A 150 1.76 -9.21 3.64
C GLU A 150 1.70 -9.96 2.31
N VAL A 151 2.54 -9.57 1.35
CA VAL A 151 2.58 -10.22 0.04
C VAL A 151 3.82 -11.07 -0.08
N HIS A 152 3.65 -12.34 -0.43
CA HIS A 152 4.77 -13.25 -0.64
C HIS A 152 5.52 -12.89 -1.92
N CYS A 153 6.78 -12.51 -1.79
CA CYS A 153 7.64 -12.08 -2.89
C CYS A 153 8.99 -12.81 -2.81
N PRO A 154 9.06 -14.11 -3.15
CA PRO A 154 10.32 -14.87 -3.11
C PRO A 154 11.49 -14.12 -3.77
N GLY A 155 12.61 -14.01 -3.05
CA GLY A 155 13.80 -13.30 -3.54
C GLY A 155 13.81 -11.79 -3.31
N TYR A 156 12.71 -11.19 -2.81
CA TYR A 156 12.73 -9.83 -2.28
C TYR A 156 13.75 -9.73 -1.14
N ALA A 157 14.52 -8.65 -1.12
CA ALA A 157 15.55 -8.39 -0.13
C ALA A 157 16.55 -9.56 0.14
N ASN A 158 16.90 -10.32 -0.90
CA ASN A 158 17.70 -11.55 -0.84
C ASN A 158 17.09 -12.71 -0.04
N GLY A 159 15.76 -12.80 0.04
CA GLY A 159 15.05 -13.83 0.82
C GLY A 159 15.16 -15.29 0.33
N LEU A 160 16.22 -15.66 -0.39
CA LEU A 160 16.59 -17.08 -0.55
C LEU A 160 17.45 -17.50 0.65
N GLU A 161 17.25 -18.73 1.11
CA GLU A 161 17.69 -19.26 2.42
C GLU A 161 19.21 -19.24 2.71
N ASP A 162 20.04 -18.67 1.82
CA ASP A 162 21.50 -18.66 1.88
C ASP A 162 22.14 -17.25 1.79
N ALA A 163 21.37 -16.17 1.87
CA ALA A 163 21.97 -14.83 1.90
C ALA A 163 22.35 -14.45 3.34
N ASP A 164 23.64 -14.49 3.67
CA ASP A 164 24.23 -13.94 4.91
C ASP A 164 23.92 -12.44 5.13
N ARG A 165 23.29 -11.78 4.14
CA ARG A 165 22.87 -10.36 4.18
C ARG A 165 21.54 -10.15 3.47
N TRP A 166 20.57 -9.65 4.23
CA TRP A 166 19.37 -9.00 3.68
C TRP A 166 19.80 -7.76 2.90
N ASP A 167 19.53 -7.72 1.60
CA ASP A 167 19.77 -6.54 0.78
C ASP A 167 18.45 -5.85 0.49
N PHE A 168 18.11 -4.86 1.33
CA PHE A 168 16.85 -4.11 1.23
C PHE A 168 16.67 -3.35 -0.10
N ASP A 169 17.67 -3.36 -0.98
CA ASP A 169 17.65 -2.74 -2.29
C ASP A 169 17.29 -3.72 -3.43
N VAL A 170 17.01 -5.01 -3.15
CA VAL A 170 16.52 -5.98 -4.14
C VAL A 170 14.98 -6.06 -4.14
N PHE A 171 14.37 -5.65 -5.25
CA PHE A 171 12.91 -5.64 -5.42
C PHE A 171 12.46 -6.58 -6.54
N VAL A 172 11.38 -7.33 -6.29
CA VAL A 172 10.84 -8.31 -7.24
C VAL A 172 9.45 -7.88 -7.72
N PRO A 173 9.13 -7.97 -9.03
CA PRO A 173 7.79 -7.71 -9.52
C PRO A 173 6.73 -8.71 -9.02
N PHE A 174 5.52 -8.21 -8.77
CA PHE A 174 4.37 -9.03 -8.40
C PHE A 174 3.76 -9.73 -9.61
N ASN A 175 3.37 -10.99 -9.45
CA ASN A 175 2.69 -11.71 -10.52
C ASN A 175 1.25 -11.17 -10.73
N LYS A 176 0.70 -11.32 -11.94
CA LYS A 176 -0.62 -10.75 -12.30
C LYS A 176 -1.76 -11.25 -11.40
N SER A 177 -1.72 -12.51 -11.00
CA SER A 177 -2.75 -13.11 -10.14
C SER A 177 -2.70 -12.53 -8.72
N GLN A 178 -1.51 -12.28 -8.17
CA GLN A 178 -1.35 -11.61 -6.87
C GLN A 178 -1.91 -10.19 -6.94
N LYS A 179 -1.58 -9.44 -7.99
CA LYS A 179 -2.11 -8.07 -8.17
C LYS A 179 -3.63 -8.06 -8.17
N LEU A 180 -4.26 -9.00 -8.88
CA LEU A 180 -5.72 -9.13 -8.90
C LEU A 180 -6.27 -9.45 -7.51
N THR A 181 -5.74 -10.46 -6.83
CA THR A 181 -6.18 -10.84 -5.47
C THR A 181 -6.03 -9.69 -4.47
N ILE A 182 -4.89 -9.00 -4.48
CA ILE A 182 -4.64 -7.84 -3.61
C ILE A 182 -5.61 -6.69 -3.94
N LYS A 183 -5.88 -6.42 -5.22
CA LYS A 183 -6.85 -5.39 -5.63
C LYS A 183 -8.25 -5.74 -5.12
N THR A 184 -8.70 -6.98 -5.29
CA THR A 184 -10.00 -7.45 -4.78
C THR A 184 -10.09 -7.31 -3.27
N LEU A 185 -9.06 -7.78 -2.53
CA LEU A 185 -9.00 -7.64 -1.08
C LEU A 185 -8.99 -6.17 -0.65
N THR A 186 -8.22 -5.33 -1.34
CA THR A 186 -8.13 -3.90 -1.06
C THR A 186 -9.50 -3.22 -1.19
N MET A 187 -10.23 -3.49 -2.29
CA MET A 187 -11.56 -2.94 -2.50
C MET A 187 -12.55 -3.42 -1.43
N TYR A 188 -12.53 -4.72 -1.12
CA TYR A 188 -13.36 -5.30 -0.06
C TYR A 188 -13.12 -4.63 1.29
N LEU A 189 -11.85 -4.54 1.73
CA LEU A 189 -11.51 -3.95 3.03
C LEU A 189 -11.78 -2.44 3.05
N ARG A 190 -11.55 -1.73 1.94
CA ARG A 190 -11.89 -0.31 1.79
C ARG A 190 -13.37 -0.07 2.02
N ASP A 191 -14.22 -0.86 1.37
CA ASP A 191 -15.67 -0.66 1.45
C ASP A 191 -16.24 -1.11 2.81
N LYS A 192 -15.71 -2.20 3.38
CA LYS A 192 -16.11 -2.75 4.68
C LYS A 192 -15.72 -1.84 5.85
N PHE A 193 -14.47 -1.38 5.89
CA PHE A 193 -13.94 -0.59 7.01
C PHE A 193 -13.88 0.92 6.73
N LYS A 194 -14.37 1.38 5.57
CA LYS A 194 -14.31 2.79 5.13
C LYS A 194 -12.88 3.35 5.16
N ILE A 195 -11.92 2.53 4.72
CA ILE A 195 -10.49 2.88 4.78
C ILE A 195 -10.18 3.96 3.74
N GLU A 196 -9.49 5.00 4.18
CA GLU A 196 -9.09 6.11 3.32
C GLU A 196 -7.58 6.12 3.06
N LEU A 197 -6.78 5.46 3.91
CA LEU A 197 -5.31 5.47 3.80
C LEU A 197 -4.79 4.15 3.23
N PHE A 198 -3.99 4.24 2.16
CA PHE A 198 -3.30 3.10 1.55
C PHE A 198 -1.80 3.42 1.56
N LEU A 199 -1.04 2.69 2.38
CA LEU A 199 0.33 3.08 2.73
C LEU A 199 1.31 1.93 2.50
N ALA A 200 2.48 2.28 1.98
CA ALA A 200 3.66 1.42 2.04
C ALA A 200 4.18 1.36 3.48
N HIS A 201 4.76 0.23 3.87
CA HIS A 201 5.52 0.15 5.12
C HIS A 201 6.72 1.11 5.11
N SER A 202 7.36 1.31 3.95
CA SER A 202 8.43 2.30 3.77
C SER A 202 7.98 3.73 4.09
N SER A 203 6.72 4.08 3.78
CA SER A 203 6.21 5.44 4.00
C SER A 203 5.98 5.74 5.48
N ILE A 204 5.53 4.76 6.25
CA ILE A 204 5.27 4.92 7.68
C ILE A 204 6.53 4.68 8.54
N ALA A 205 7.54 3.99 8.00
CA ALA A 205 8.79 3.69 8.70
C ALA A 205 10.04 3.99 7.83
N PRO A 206 10.24 5.25 7.39
CA PRO A 206 11.33 5.61 6.49
C PRO A 206 12.71 5.22 7.01
N GLY A 207 13.50 4.56 6.16
CA GLY A 207 14.86 4.11 6.47
C GLY A 207 14.95 2.85 7.34
N ARG A 208 13.85 2.38 7.94
CA ARG A 208 13.76 1.04 8.56
C ARG A 208 13.21 0.01 7.57
N LYS A 209 12.38 0.46 6.62
CA LYS A 209 11.59 -0.38 5.72
C LYS A 209 11.64 0.14 4.29
N THR A 210 11.67 -0.78 3.33
CA THR A 210 11.64 -0.50 1.88
C THR A 210 10.44 -1.15 1.19
N ASP A 211 9.70 -2.00 1.90
CA ASP A 211 8.53 -2.71 1.41
C ASP A 211 7.28 -1.82 1.32
N PRO A 212 6.37 -2.08 0.36
CA PRO A 212 6.38 -3.20 -0.58
C PRO A 212 7.27 -2.98 -1.81
N GLY A 213 8.00 -1.87 -1.86
CA GLY A 213 8.95 -1.55 -2.92
C GLY A 213 8.32 -0.87 -4.15
N PRO A 214 9.17 -0.44 -5.10
CA PRO A 214 8.78 0.37 -6.25
C PRO A 214 8.03 -0.43 -7.34
N PHE A 215 8.03 -1.77 -7.26
CA PHE A 215 7.26 -2.62 -8.17
C PHE A 215 5.82 -2.85 -7.68
N PHE A 216 5.48 -2.37 -6.48
CA PHE A 216 4.10 -2.42 -6.03
C PHE A 216 3.24 -1.57 -6.96
N PHE A 217 2.11 -2.15 -7.35
CA PHE A 217 1.31 -1.73 -8.49
C PHE A 217 0.31 -0.63 -8.07
N TRP A 218 0.83 0.41 -7.43
CA TRP A 218 0.05 1.56 -6.96
C TRP A 218 -0.80 2.17 -8.09
N GLU A 219 -0.32 2.10 -9.33
CA GLU A 219 -1.01 2.60 -10.52
C GLU A 219 -2.36 1.92 -10.73
N ASP A 220 -2.48 0.60 -10.49
CA ASP A 220 -3.76 -0.12 -10.67
C ASP A 220 -4.74 0.16 -9.50
N LEU A 221 -4.22 0.69 -8.39
CA LEU A 221 -4.98 1.14 -7.23
C LEU A 221 -5.36 2.63 -7.30
N LYS A 222 -4.89 3.38 -8.31
CA LYS A 222 -5.20 4.82 -8.48
C LYS A 222 -6.70 5.11 -8.68
N GLN A 223 -7.48 4.10 -9.07
CA GLN A 223 -8.95 4.17 -9.11
C GLN A 223 -9.57 4.36 -7.71
N LEU A 224 -8.82 4.04 -6.65
CA LEU A 224 -9.14 4.44 -5.29
C LEU A 224 -8.71 5.90 -5.18
N GLU A 225 -9.64 6.85 -5.22
CA GLU A 225 -9.35 8.29 -5.28
C GLU A 225 -8.38 8.79 -4.19
N THR A 226 -8.26 8.07 -3.08
CA THR A 226 -7.35 8.38 -1.99
C THR A 226 -5.91 7.88 -2.20
N VAL A 227 -5.66 7.00 -3.17
CA VAL A 227 -4.30 6.60 -3.59
C VAL A 227 -3.75 7.70 -4.49
N LYS A 228 -2.82 8.48 -3.95
CA LYS A 228 -2.19 9.59 -4.67
C LYS A 228 -0.84 9.15 -5.25
N LEU A 229 -0.65 9.44 -6.53
CA LEU A 229 0.60 9.24 -7.27
C LEU A 229 0.95 10.51 -8.04
N VAL A 230 2.24 10.71 -8.26
CA VAL A 230 2.74 11.76 -9.13
C VAL A 230 2.14 11.63 -10.53
N ASP A 231 1.59 12.73 -11.07
CA ASP A 231 1.20 12.81 -12.47
C ASP A 231 2.33 13.46 -13.28
N GLU A 232 3.14 12.62 -13.92
CA GLU A 232 4.33 13.07 -14.64
C GLU A 232 4.04 14.07 -15.74
N ARG A 233 2.83 14.02 -16.31
CA ARG A 233 2.40 14.95 -17.37
C ARG A 233 2.19 16.37 -16.85
N LYS A 234 2.02 16.53 -15.53
CA LYS A 234 1.84 17.81 -14.86
C LYS A 234 3.14 18.36 -14.27
N ILE A 235 4.26 17.64 -14.41
CA ILE A 235 5.54 18.10 -13.91
C ILE A 235 6.07 19.20 -14.81
N ILE A 236 6.36 20.34 -14.18
CA ILE A 236 6.97 21.50 -14.83
C ILE A 236 8.39 21.60 -14.30
N ALA A 237 9.36 21.48 -15.21
CA ALA A 237 10.78 21.62 -14.89
C ALA A 237 11.08 23.06 -14.43
N ASP A 238 11.07 23.28 -13.11
CA ASP A 238 11.25 24.58 -12.51
C ASP A 238 12.74 24.90 -12.41
N ALA A 239 13.25 25.59 -13.43
CA ALA A 239 14.65 25.99 -13.51
C ALA A 239 15.10 26.86 -12.32
N SER A 240 14.18 27.48 -11.57
CA SER A 240 14.54 28.26 -10.38
C SER A 240 15.03 27.36 -9.23
N LEU A 241 14.54 26.13 -9.11
CA LEU A 241 14.97 25.19 -8.07
C LEU A 241 16.44 24.80 -8.22
N ARG A 242 16.94 24.70 -9.46
CA ARG A 242 18.36 24.40 -9.74
C ARG A 242 19.32 25.48 -9.24
N LYS A 243 18.85 26.72 -9.11
CA LYS A 243 19.65 27.86 -8.63
C LYS A 243 19.66 27.98 -7.10
N LYS A 244 18.80 27.25 -6.39
CA LYS A 244 18.68 27.33 -4.93
C LYS A 244 19.84 26.63 -4.22
N ALA A 245 20.19 27.13 -3.03
CA ALA A 245 21.14 26.44 -2.16
C ALA A 245 20.56 25.10 -1.69
N LEU A 246 21.42 24.10 -1.47
CA LEU A 246 20.97 22.75 -1.10
C LEU A 246 20.19 22.72 0.22
N GLY A 247 20.62 23.50 1.23
CA GLY A 247 19.88 23.63 2.49
C GLY A 247 18.47 24.22 2.32
N GLU A 248 18.27 25.13 1.35
CA GLU A 248 16.92 25.65 1.05
C GLU A 248 16.04 24.56 0.43
N LEU A 249 16.62 23.73 -0.46
CA LEU A 249 15.92 22.61 -1.07
C LEU A 249 15.49 21.57 -0.03
N PHE A 250 16.36 21.22 0.91
CA PHE A 250 16.02 20.29 1.99
C PHE A 250 14.89 20.82 2.87
N ARG A 251 14.94 22.09 3.28
CA ARG A 251 13.85 22.70 4.07
C ARG A 251 12.51 22.60 3.34
N LYS A 252 12.49 22.95 2.06
CA LYS A 252 11.29 22.82 1.22
C LYS A 252 10.82 21.37 1.10
N ALA A 253 11.74 20.42 0.96
CA ALA A 253 11.41 19.00 0.86
C ALA A 253 10.77 18.50 2.16
N LYS A 254 11.30 18.91 3.31
CA LYS A 254 10.73 18.60 4.63
C LYS A 254 9.29 19.12 4.76
N ASP A 255 9.06 20.38 4.41
CA ASP A 255 7.73 21.00 4.45
C ASP A 255 6.72 20.18 3.61
N VAL A 256 7.10 19.85 2.37
CA VAL A 256 6.26 19.08 1.44
C VAL A 256 6.02 17.64 1.89
N LEU A 257 7.05 16.95 2.40
CA LEU A 257 6.90 15.60 2.93
C LEU A 257 5.95 15.58 4.14
N THR A 258 6.06 16.60 5.01
CA THR A 258 5.18 16.76 6.16
C THR A 258 3.73 16.99 5.72
N GLU A 259 3.51 17.82 4.69
CA GLU A 259 2.20 18.07 4.09
C GLU A 259 1.57 16.81 3.47
N ILE A 260 2.37 15.95 2.84
CA ILE A 260 1.91 14.66 2.30
C ILE A 260 1.45 13.73 3.44
N GLY A 261 2.17 13.73 4.56
CA GLY A 261 1.82 12.96 5.75
C GLY A 261 2.98 12.32 6.50
N PHE A 262 4.23 12.50 6.06
CA PHE A 262 5.38 11.99 6.79
C PHE A 262 5.54 12.72 8.13
N VAL A 263 5.84 11.97 9.19
CA VAL A 263 6.11 12.53 10.52
C VAL A 263 7.63 12.60 10.70
N ILE A 264 8.19 13.82 10.60
CA ILE A 264 9.63 14.06 10.62
C ILE A 264 9.98 14.83 11.90
N SER A 265 10.86 14.28 12.73
CA SER A 265 11.33 14.96 13.95
C SER A 265 12.28 16.11 13.63
N ASP A 266 12.24 17.19 14.41
CA ASP A 266 13.18 18.32 14.29
C ASP A 266 14.54 18.00 14.92
N ASP A 267 14.56 17.11 15.92
CA ASP A 267 15.73 16.84 16.75
C ASP A 267 16.77 15.91 16.10
N GLU A 268 16.39 15.14 15.09
CA GLU A 268 17.25 14.09 14.51
C GLU A 268 18.02 14.52 13.25
N ASP A 269 17.67 15.63 12.60
CA ASP A 269 18.17 15.96 11.26
C ASP A 269 19.09 17.20 11.21
N ARG A 270 20.30 17.08 11.79
CA ARG A 270 21.30 18.17 11.76
C ARG A 270 21.96 18.37 10.39
N GLU A 271 21.92 17.37 9.50
CA GLU A 271 22.68 17.36 8.22
C GLU A 271 21.91 16.84 6.99
N GLY A 272 20.59 16.62 7.07
CA GLY A 272 19.76 16.15 5.94
C GLY A 272 19.87 14.65 5.63
N VAL A 273 20.75 13.91 6.32
CA VAL A 273 20.96 12.47 6.14
C VAL A 273 19.70 11.67 6.48
N TYR A 274 18.96 12.08 7.52
CA TYR A 274 17.71 11.42 7.87
C TYR A 274 16.61 11.75 6.87
N LEU A 275 16.54 13.00 6.42
CA LEU A 275 15.55 13.44 5.43
C LEU A 275 15.68 12.69 4.10
N LEU A 276 16.88 12.29 3.69
CA LEU A 276 17.08 11.44 2.50
C LEU A 276 16.29 10.13 2.57
N ARG A 277 16.14 9.51 3.75
CA ARG A 277 15.36 8.27 3.92
C ARG A 277 13.87 8.49 3.69
N TYR A 278 13.35 9.66 4.07
CA TYR A 278 11.97 10.06 3.78
C TYR A 278 11.78 10.36 2.30
N ILE A 279 12.77 11.02 1.67
CA ILE A 279 12.79 11.26 0.23
C ILE A 279 12.76 9.92 -0.52
N ASP A 280 13.58 8.94 -0.13
CA ASP A 280 13.58 7.60 -0.74
C ASP A 280 12.22 6.92 -0.60
N SER A 281 11.64 6.98 0.60
CA SER A 281 10.32 6.41 0.88
C SER A 281 9.21 7.07 0.06
N TYR A 282 9.32 8.39 -0.20
CA TYR A 282 8.43 9.09 -1.11
C TYR A 282 8.47 8.48 -2.51
N PHE A 283 9.65 8.22 -3.05
CA PHE A 283 9.77 7.62 -4.38
C PHE A 283 9.24 6.19 -4.44
N LEU A 284 9.42 5.39 -3.37
CA LEU A 284 8.93 4.01 -3.34
C LEU A 284 7.40 3.90 -3.44
N GLN A 285 6.65 4.88 -2.93
CA GLN A 285 5.18 4.87 -2.98
C GLN A 285 4.58 5.85 -3.99
N PHE A 286 5.00 7.12 -3.97
CA PHE A 286 4.30 8.21 -4.63
C PHE A 286 4.82 8.48 -6.04
N ASP A 287 6.09 8.17 -6.30
CA ASP A 287 6.71 8.32 -7.62
C ASP A 287 7.55 7.08 -8.01
N PRO A 288 6.96 5.87 -7.95
CA PRO A 288 7.68 4.63 -8.16
C PRO A 288 8.13 4.46 -9.60
N PHE A 289 7.48 5.13 -10.55
CA PHE A 289 7.91 5.11 -11.94
C PHE A 289 9.25 5.82 -12.15
N TYR A 290 9.44 7.00 -11.55
CA TYR A 290 10.74 7.67 -11.57
C TYR A 290 11.83 6.80 -10.95
N TRP A 291 11.52 6.13 -9.84
CA TRP A 291 12.44 5.17 -9.21
C TRP A 291 12.84 4.04 -10.17
N ARG A 292 11.86 3.40 -10.83
CA ARG A 292 12.11 2.28 -11.75
C ARG A 292 12.93 2.69 -12.97
N GLN A 293 12.71 3.88 -13.53
CA GLN A 293 13.47 4.37 -14.69
C GLN A 293 14.95 4.61 -14.39
N LYS A 294 15.27 5.08 -13.19
CA LYS A 294 16.64 5.44 -12.80
C LYS A 294 17.48 4.24 -12.34
N ASN A 295 16.93 3.04 -12.39
CA ASN A 295 17.52 1.84 -11.79
C ASN A 295 17.55 0.67 -12.79
N GLU A 296 18.25 0.83 -13.91
CA GLU A 296 18.37 -0.21 -14.97
C GLU A 296 18.98 -1.54 -14.45
N SER A 297 19.74 -1.52 -13.35
CA SER A 297 20.34 -2.70 -12.70
C SER A 297 19.60 -3.17 -11.43
N GLY A 298 18.55 -2.46 -11.01
CA GLY A 298 17.66 -2.86 -9.92
C GLY A 298 18.15 -2.61 -8.48
N CYS A 299 19.38 -2.16 -8.22
CA CYS A 299 19.95 -2.29 -6.88
C CYS A 299 20.34 -1.00 -6.11
N ILE A 300 20.40 0.22 -6.67
CA ILE A 300 20.86 1.39 -5.85
C ILE A 300 20.27 2.74 -6.33
N PHE A 301 19.29 3.29 -5.61
CA PHE A 301 18.82 4.69 -5.81
C PHE A 301 19.71 5.75 -5.11
N ARG A 302 20.78 5.30 -4.43
CA ARG A 302 21.78 6.16 -3.78
C ARG A 302 22.68 6.88 -4.78
N ASP A 303 22.71 6.43 -6.04
CA ASP A 303 23.55 7.01 -7.10
C ASP A 303 22.85 8.15 -7.86
N VAL A 304 21.56 8.39 -7.60
CA VAL A 304 20.89 9.59 -8.12
C VAL A 304 21.35 10.79 -7.30
N ASP A 305 21.77 11.85 -8.00
CA ASP A 305 22.21 13.10 -7.39
C ASP A 305 21.17 13.63 -6.39
N THR A 306 21.63 13.99 -5.20
CA THR A 306 20.75 14.42 -4.10
C THR A 306 19.92 15.65 -4.48
N ARG A 307 20.52 16.61 -5.20
CA ARG A 307 19.79 17.79 -5.65
C ARG A 307 18.72 17.40 -6.69
N GLU A 308 19.04 16.51 -7.63
CA GLU A 308 18.06 15.97 -8.59
C GLU A 308 16.85 15.34 -7.89
N LYS A 309 17.08 14.49 -6.87
CA LYS A 309 16.01 13.85 -6.09
C LYS A 309 15.09 14.87 -5.42
N ILE A 310 15.67 15.86 -4.76
CA ILE A 310 14.89 16.88 -4.06
C ILE A 310 14.08 17.71 -5.05
N ILE A 311 14.68 18.10 -6.19
CA ILE A 311 13.97 18.85 -7.22
C ILE A 311 12.80 18.03 -7.77
N ARG A 312 13.01 16.76 -8.11
CA ARG A 312 11.94 15.88 -8.60
C ARG A 312 10.81 15.72 -7.58
N LEU A 313 11.13 15.55 -6.29
CA LEU A 313 10.13 15.50 -5.23
C LEU A 313 9.31 16.79 -5.16
N LEU A 314 9.97 17.95 -5.20
CA LEU A 314 9.29 19.26 -5.11
C LEU A 314 8.39 19.54 -6.32
N GLU A 315 8.77 19.06 -7.50
CA GLU A 315 7.96 19.14 -8.70
C GLU A 315 6.79 18.14 -8.67
N GLY A 316 7.05 16.89 -8.30
CA GLY A 316 6.07 15.81 -8.25
C GLY A 316 5.01 16.02 -7.18
N ALA A 317 5.39 16.51 -5.99
CA ALA A 317 4.45 16.71 -4.89
C ALA A 317 3.35 17.74 -5.20
N LYS A 318 3.63 18.74 -6.05
CA LYS A 318 2.60 19.69 -6.53
C LYS A 318 1.45 18.99 -7.26
N THR A 319 1.69 17.79 -7.77
CA THR A 319 0.69 16.99 -8.50
C THR A 319 -0.14 16.07 -7.58
N ILE A 320 0.28 15.92 -6.32
CA ILE A 320 -0.32 15.06 -5.28
C ILE A 320 -1.14 15.89 -4.28
N VAL A 321 -0.61 17.06 -3.92
CA VAL A 321 -1.13 17.92 -2.85
C VAL A 321 -2.24 18.86 -3.34
N GLY A 322 -2.28 19.16 -4.64
CA GLY A 322 -3.35 19.94 -5.29
C GLY A 322 -4.58 19.10 -5.64
#